data_AF-A0A973G0B5-F1
#
_entry.id   AF-A0A973G0B5-F1
#
_cell.length_a   1.000
_cell.length_b   1.000
_cell.length_c   1.000
_cell.angle_alpha   90.00
_cell.angle_beta   90.00
_cell.angle_gamma   90.00
#
_symmetry.space_group_name_H-M   'P 1'
#
loop_
_entity.id
_entity.type
_entity.pdbx_description
1 polymer ?
#
loop_
_entity_poly.entity_id
_entity_poly.type
_entity_poly.pdbx_seq_one_letter_code
_entity_poly.pdbx_strand_id
1 'polypeptide(L)'
;ADKIPNPNVHWNSHNPDPGTSFAPYKIYNIGNNNPAELFEFIRILEAHLGRKAKMNLLPMQPGDVPKTFADVDDLMKDVGFKPATSLEDGIGYFVKWYREYYNM
;
A
#
# COMPACT_ATOMS: atom_id res chain seq x y z
N ALA A 1 15.47 -18.59 9.61
CA ALA A 1 16.23 -18.04 10.74
C ALA A 1 15.74 -16.62 10.96
N ASP A 2 15.55 -16.21 12.21
CA ASP A 2 15.07 -14.87 12.53
C ASP A 2 16.13 -13.82 12.15
N LYS A 3 15.69 -12.74 11.50
CA LYS A 3 16.55 -11.62 11.15
C LYS A 3 16.34 -10.49 12.16
N ILE A 4 17.17 -10.48 13.19
CA ILE A 4 17.14 -9.45 14.24
C ILE A 4 17.74 -8.15 13.67
N PRO A 5 17.07 -6.99 13.81
CA PRO A 5 17.61 -5.71 13.36
C PRO A 5 18.81 -5.28 14.20
N ASN A 6 19.82 -4.70 13.54
CA ASN A 6 20.98 -4.13 14.22
C ASN A 6 20.69 -2.73 14.76
N PRO A 7 21.28 -2.34 15.91
CA PRO A 7 21.30 -0.95 16.35
C PRO A 7 21.93 -0.02 15.33
N ASN A 8 21.36 1.17 15.16
CA ASN A 8 21.95 2.29 14.44
C ASN A 8 22.81 3.14 15.39
N VAL A 9 24.13 2.97 15.33
CA VAL A 9 25.11 3.68 16.16
C VAL A 9 25.18 5.20 15.88
N HIS A 10 24.61 5.64 14.76
CA HIS A 10 24.55 7.05 14.36
C HIS A 10 23.18 7.69 14.62
N TRP A 11 22.26 6.96 15.27
CA TRP A 11 20.92 7.46 15.56
C TRP A 11 20.98 8.67 16.51
N ASN A 12 20.18 9.70 16.21
CA ASN A 12 20.17 10.96 16.93
C ASN A 12 18.74 11.33 17.34
N SER A 13 18.49 11.52 18.64
CA SER A 13 17.17 11.89 19.16
C SER A 13 16.70 13.28 18.73
N HIS A 14 17.62 14.19 18.39
CA HIS A 14 17.30 15.53 17.89
C HIS A 14 16.99 15.55 16.39
N ASN A 15 17.37 14.51 15.65
CA ASN A 15 17.06 14.35 14.23
C ASN A 15 16.89 12.86 13.90
N PRO A 16 15.78 12.23 14.34
CA PRO A 16 15.65 10.78 14.28
C PRO A 16 15.37 10.31 12.86
N ASP A 17 16.01 9.20 12.48
CA ASP A 17 15.49 8.33 11.42
C ASP A 17 14.34 7.50 12.03
N PRO A 18 13.09 7.67 11.55
CA PRO A 18 11.93 6.96 12.10
C PRO A 18 11.98 5.45 11.83
N GLY A 19 12.74 5.00 10.84
CA GLY A 19 12.90 3.59 10.51
C GLY A 19 13.83 2.85 11.47
N THR A 20 14.80 3.52 12.10
CA THR A 20 15.87 2.87 12.88
C THR A 20 15.96 3.37 14.33
N SER A 21 16.86 2.77 15.11
CA SER A 21 17.06 3.12 16.53
C SER A 21 18.43 2.77 17.09
N PHE A 22 18.78 3.37 18.22
CA PHE A 22 19.91 2.95 19.06
C PHE A 22 19.71 1.57 19.71
N ALA A 23 18.47 1.09 19.82
CA ALA A 23 18.13 -0.28 20.25
C ALA A 23 17.90 -1.18 19.02
N PRO A 24 17.95 -2.52 19.15
CA PRO A 24 17.73 -3.44 18.04
C PRO A 24 16.24 -3.51 17.67
N TYR A 25 15.71 -2.44 17.08
CA TYR A 25 14.39 -2.41 16.43
C TYR A 25 14.46 -1.66 15.10
N LYS A 26 13.56 -2.04 14.18
CA LYS A 26 13.38 -1.38 12.88
C LYS A 26 11.89 -1.30 12.54
N ILE A 27 11.46 -0.17 12.02
CA ILE A 27 10.10 0.08 11.55
C ILE A 27 10.12 0.01 10.03
N TYR A 28 9.16 -0.71 9.45
CA TYR A 28 9.03 -0.86 8.01
C TYR A 28 7.66 -0.38 7.57
N ASN A 29 7.59 0.35 6.46
CA ASN A 29 6.33 0.53 5.77
C ASN A 29 5.98 -0.75 5.01
N ILE A 30 4.71 -1.12 5.04
CA ILE A 30 4.16 -2.20 4.22
C ILE A 30 3.13 -1.57 3.29
N GLY A 31 3.28 -1.80 1.99
CA GLY A 31 2.36 -1.29 1.00
C GLY A 31 2.81 -1.63 -0.41
N ASN A 32 2.10 -1.07 -1.38
CA ASN A 32 2.54 -1.06 -2.77
C ASN A 32 3.41 0.19 -3.00
N ASN A 33 4.53 0.02 -3.70
CA ASN A 33 5.42 1.12 -4.09
C ASN A 33 5.03 1.74 -5.43
N ASN A 34 4.01 1.20 -6.11
CA ASN A 34 3.47 1.76 -7.34
C ASN A 34 2.19 2.57 -7.06
N PRO A 35 2.18 3.88 -7.35
CA PRO A 35 0.97 4.69 -7.31
C PRO A 35 -0.08 4.16 -8.30
N ALA A 36 -1.35 4.22 -7.91
CA ALA A 36 -2.49 3.89 -8.77
C ALA A 36 -3.42 5.09 -8.89
N GLU A 37 -3.91 5.36 -10.09
CA GLU A 37 -4.85 6.45 -10.36
C GLU A 37 -6.27 6.04 -9.97
N LEU A 38 -7.02 6.94 -9.33
CA LEU A 38 -8.40 6.68 -8.89
C LEU A 38 -9.31 6.27 -10.06
N PHE A 39 -9.15 6.91 -11.22
CA PHE A 39 -9.93 6.57 -12.42
C PHE A 39 -9.60 5.18 -12.97
N GLU A 40 -8.35 4.74 -12.85
CA GLU A 40 -7.96 3.38 -13.22
C GLU A 40 -8.62 2.36 -12.29
N PHE A 41 -8.60 2.61 -10.97
CA PHE A 41 -9.27 1.79 -9.97
C PHE A 41 -10.77 1.63 -10.30
N ILE A 42 -11.46 2.73 -10.59
CA ILE A 42 -12.89 2.69 -10.96
C ILE A 42 -13.09 1.91 -12.26
N ARG A 43 -12.26 2.12 -13.29
CA ARG A 43 -12.36 1.41 -14.57
C ARG A 43 -12.25 -0.11 -14.40
N ILE A 44 -11.32 -0.57 -13.56
CA ILE A 44 -11.13 -1.99 -13.27
C ILE A 44 -12.36 -2.56 -12.55
N LEU A 45 -12.90 -1.84 -11.56
CA LEU A 45 -14.14 -2.22 -10.89
C LEU A 45 -15.31 -2.34 -11.87
N GLU A 46 -15.50 -1.36 -12.75
CA GLU A 46 -16.56 -1.40 -13.77
C GLU A 46 -16.45 -2.63 -14.67
N ALA A 47 -15.22 -3.02 -15.04
CA ALA A 47 -14.96 -4.19 -15.86
C ALA A 47 -15.35 -5.49 -15.13
N HIS A 48 -14.97 -5.66 -13.86
CA HIS A 48 -15.33 -6.84 -13.08
C HIS A 48 -16.81 -6.89 -12.68
N LEU A 49 -17.45 -5.74 -12.51
CA LEU A 49 -18.88 -5.64 -12.17
C LEU A 49 -19.80 -5.65 -13.40
N GLY A 50 -19.24 -5.49 -14.61
CA GLY A 50 -20.02 -5.43 -15.86
C GLY A 50 -20.96 -4.23 -15.96
N ARG A 51 -20.70 -3.15 -15.21
CA ARG A 51 -21.57 -1.97 -15.15
C ARG A 51 -20.76 -0.68 -14.98
N LYS A 52 -21.25 0.41 -15.59
CA LYS A 52 -20.65 1.74 -15.45
C LYS A 52 -21.11 2.43 -14.18
N ALA A 53 -20.18 3.09 -13.50
CA ALA A 53 -20.48 3.92 -12.36
C ALA A 53 -21.12 5.23 -12.80
N LYS A 54 -22.17 5.66 -12.10
CA LYS A 54 -22.70 7.03 -12.24
C LYS A 54 -21.82 7.97 -11.41
N MET A 55 -20.81 8.55 -12.03
CA MET A 55 -19.84 9.40 -11.35
C MET A 55 -20.44 10.76 -10.97
N ASN A 56 -20.22 11.18 -9.72
CA ASN A 56 -20.47 12.54 -9.25
C ASN A 56 -19.13 13.16 -8.84
N LEU A 57 -18.56 14.00 -9.70
CA LEU A 57 -17.23 14.57 -9.50
C LEU A 57 -17.30 15.70 -8.46
N LEU A 58 -16.51 15.57 -7.39
CA LEU A 58 -16.41 16.55 -6.31
C LEU A 58 -15.00 17.18 -6.31
N PRO A 59 -14.84 18.39 -5.76
CA PRO A 59 -13.52 18.95 -5.51
C PRO A 59 -12.73 18.07 -4.52
N MET A 60 -11.40 18.24 -4.50
CA MET A 60 -10.50 17.57 -3.55
C MET A 60 -10.97 17.84 -2.12
N GLN A 61 -11.06 16.80 -1.31
CA GLN A 61 -11.50 16.92 0.08
C GLN A 61 -10.33 17.40 0.96
N PRO A 62 -10.59 18.12 2.06
CA PRO A 62 -9.53 18.67 2.92
C PRO A 62 -8.55 17.63 3.51
N GLY A 63 -8.91 16.34 3.50
CA GLY A 63 -8.06 15.24 3.97
C GLY A 63 -7.35 14.45 2.86
N ASP A 64 -7.61 14.76 1.58
CA ASP A 64 -6.97 14.05 0.47
C ASP A 64 -5.52 14.51 0.30
N VAL A 65 -4.63 13.55 0.06
CA VAL A 65 -3.26 13.84 -0.38
C VAL A 65 -3.17 13.59 -1.89
N PRO A 66 -2.60 14.52 -2.69
CA PRO A 66 -2.56 14.37 -4.15
C PRO A 66 -1.83 13.11 -4.65
N LYS A 67 -0.83 12.66 -3.90
CA LYS A 67 -0.07 11.44 -4.19
C LYS A 67 0.54 10.91 -2.91
N THR A 68 0.37 9.61 -2.66
CA THR A 68 1.05 8.90 -1.57
C THR A 68 1.40 7.50 -2.03
N PHE A 69 2.53 6.98 -1.57
CA PHE A 69 2.97 5.61 -1.80
C PHE A 69 3.86 5.18 -0.64
N ALA A 70 3.93 3.88 -0.37
CA ALA A 70 4.79 3.35 0.67
C ALA A 70 6.22 3.19 0.13
N ASP A 71 7.19 3.80 0.81
CA ASP A 71 8.59 3.44 0.63
C ASP A 71 8.86 2.12 1.38
N VAL A 72 9.09 1.06 0.62
CA VAL A 72 9.26 -0.31 1.10
C VAL A 72 10.69 -0.83 0.90
N ASP A 73 11.64 0.01 0.47
CA ASP A 73 12.98 -0.42 0.07
C ASP A 73 13.70 -1.19 1.19
N ASP A 74 13.56 -0.71 2.42
CA ASP A 74 14.11 -1.38 3.61
C ASP A 74 13.50 -2.77 3.85
N LEU A 75 12.18 -2.92 3.66
CA LEU A 75 11.49 -4.19 3.84
C LEU A 75 11.86 -5.19 2.74
N MET A 76 11.99 -4.70 1.50
CA MET A 76 12.43 -5.50 0.36
C MET A 76 13.86 -6.02 0.57
N LYS A 77 14.78 -5.12 0.98
CA LYS A 77 16.17 -5.46 1.26
C LYS A 77 16.29 -6.44 2.41
N ASP A 78 15.50 -6.24 3.48
CA ASP A 78 15.70 -6.99 4.70
C ASP A 78 14.98 -8.34 4.73
N VAL A 79 13.80 -8.43 4.13
CA VAL A 79 12.92 -9.61 4.22
C VAL A 79 12.71 -10.27 2.84
N GLY A 80 13.14 -9.63 1.75
CA GLY A 80 12.86 -10.10 0.40
C GLY A 80 11.39 -9.93 0.01
N PHE A 81 10.63 -9.11 0.75
CA PHE A 81 9.25 -8.79 0.43
C PHE A 81 9.18 -8.16 -0.97
N LYS A 82 8.23 -8.59 -1.78
CA LYS A 82 7.94 -7.95 -3.07
C LYS A 82 6.44 -8.06 -3.35
N PRO A 83 5.70 -6.95 -3.39
CA PRO A 83 4.30 -7.01 -3.80
C PRO A 83 4.24 -7.49 -5.25
N ALA A 84 3.50 -8.57 -5.50
CA ALA A 84 3.37 -9.17 -6.83
C ALA A 84 1.94 -9.11 -7.38
N THR A 85 0.95 -8.88 -6.51
CA THR A 85 -0.45 -8.73 -6.92
C THR A 85 -0.63 -7.41 -7.65
N SER A 86 -1.06 -7.47 -8.92
CA SER A 86 -1.40 -6.27 -9.67
C SER A 86 -2.69 -5.62 -9.13
N LEU A 87 -2.93 -4.36 -9.47
CA LEU A 87 -4.17 -3.70 -9.10
C LEU A 87 -5.40 -4.41 -9.68
N GLU A 88 -5.29 -4.89 -10.92
CA GLU A 88 -6.33 -5.64 -11.62
C GLU A 88 -6.63 -6.97 -10.91
N ASP A 89 -5.60 -7.76 -10.58
CA ASP A 89 -5.79 -9.01 -9.85
C ASP A 89 -6.42 -8.77 -8.48
N GLY A 90 -5.90 -7.79 -7.72
CA GLY A 90 -6.38 -7.48 -6.37
C GLY A 90 -7.86 -7.07 -6.34
N ILE A 91 -8.27 -6.19 -7.26
CA ILE A 91 -9.67 -5.79 -7.40
C ILE A 91 -10.53 -6.97 -7.86
N GLY A 92 -10.05 -7.77 -8.81
CA GLY A 92 -10.74 -8.96 -9.29
C GLY A 92 -11.01 -9.97 -8.16
N TYR A 93 -10.00 -10.27 -7.33
CA TYR A 93 -10.16 -11.13 -6.15
C TYR A 93 -11.14 -10.55 -5.14
N PHE A 94 -11.08 -9.24 -4.89
CA PHE A 94 -12.02 -8.58 -3.99
C PHE A 94 -13.47 -8.66 -4.49
N VAL A 95 -13.71 -8.37 -5.77
CA VAL A 95 -15.06 -8.45 -6.36
C VAL A 95 -15.60 -9.88 -6.28
N LYS A 96 -14.77 -10.88 -6.59
CA LYS A 96 -15.14 -12.29 -6.47
C LYS A 96 -15.54 -12.64 -5.05
N TRP A 97 -14.67 -12.35 -4.07
CA TRP A 97 -14.93 -12.60 -2.66
C TRP A 97 -16.22 -11.90 -2.19
N TYR A 98 -16.41 -10.63 -2.55
CA TYR A 98 -17.58 -9.86 -2.13
C TYR A 98 -18.88 -10.50 -2.63
N ARG A 99 -18.92 -10.92 -3.90
CA ARG A 99 -20.10 -11.59 -4.48
C ARG A 99 -20.39 -12.93 -3.83
N GLU A 100 -19.36 -13.73 -3.58
CA GLU A 100 -19.50 -15.01 -2.88
C GLU A 100 -20.00 -14.80 -1.45
N TYR A 101 -19.47 -13.82 -0.73
CA TYR A 101 -19.84 -13.52 0.65
C TYR A 101 -21.30 -13.04 0.79
N TYR A 102 -21.77 -12.23 -0.16
CA TYR A 102 -23.13 -11.68 -0.15
C TYR A 102 -24.13 -12.47 -1.02
N ASN A 103 -23.73 -13.59 -1.62
CA ASN A 103 -24.55 -14.41 -2.53
C ASN A 103 -25.16 -13.61 -3.70
N MET A 104 -24.32 -12.87 -4.44
CA MET A 104 -24.69 -11.98 -5.56
C MET A 104 -24.32 -12.47 -6.97
#